data_AF-A0AAX4Y334-F1
#
_entry.id   AF-A0AAX4Y334-F1
#
_cell.length_a   1.000
_cell.length_b   1.000
_cell.length_c   1.000
_cell.angle_alpha   90.00
_cell.angle_beta   90.00
_cell.angle_gamma   90.00
#
_symmetry.space_group_name_H-M   'P 1'
#
loop_
_entity.id
_entity.type
_entity.pdbx_description
1 polymer ?
#
loop_
_entity_poly.entity_id
_entity_poly.type
_entity_poly.pdbx_seq_one_letter_code
_entity_poly.pdbx_strand_id
1 'polypeptide(L)'
;KSMSEKNNILDNDGFLGKGWNFPPTLTEIGVKMVSYEEDIQQSLYVLLSTSPSERVNRYDYGCPLRKYAFEVMDTELVTQMRNDITRAVMLFEPRI
;
A
#
# COMPACT_ATOMS: atom_id res chain seq x y z
N LYS A 1 15.97 5.86 -36.20
CA LYS A 1 15.20 6.74 -35.28
C LYS A 1 15.56 6.37 -33.83
N SER A 2 16.86 6.29 -33.53
CA SER A 2 17.44 5.70 -32.32
C SER A 2 17.93 6.78 -31.34
N MET A 3 17.12 7.81 -31.13
CA MET A 3 17.51 8.97 -30.32
C MET A 3 16.33 9.43 -29.46
N SER A 4 15.75 8.48 -28.71
CA SER A 4 14.75 8.78 -27.66
C SER A 4 15.01 8.02 -26.36
N GLU A 5 16.04 7.16 -26.29
CA GLU A 5 16.32 6.31 -25.13
C GLU A 5 17.34 6.91 -24.15
N LYS A 6 17.65 8.20 -24.29
CA LYS A 6 18.58 8.88 -23.38
C LYS A 6 17.97 10.20 -22.95
N ASN A 7 17.07 10.14 -21.99
CA ASN A 7 16.83 11.16 -20.96
C ASN A 7 15.76 10.59 -20.02
N ASN A 8 16.23 9.99 -18.92
CA ASN A 8 15.61 9.97 -17.59
C ASN A 8 16.34 8.98 -16.64
N ILE A 9 17.67 9.08 -16.59
CA ILE A 9 18.52 8.28 -15.68
C ILE A 9 18.52 8.89 -14.25
N LEU A 10 17.68 9.91 -14.00
CA LEU A 10 17.52 10.58 -12.71
C LEU A 10 16.08 10.51 -12.19
N ASP A 11 15.29 9.59 -12.71
CA ASP A 11 13.86 9.55 -12.45
C ASP A 11 13.53 8.64 -11.29
N ASN A 12 12.39 8.90 -10.69
CA ASN A 12 11.74 8.33 -9.50
C ASN A 12 11.79 6.78 -9.35
N ASP A 13 12.34 6.08 -10.32
CA ASP A 13 12.32 4.65 -10.53
C ASP A 13 13.08 3.86 -9.47
N GLY A 14 14.22 4.39 -9.00
CA GLY A 14 14.99 3.76 -7.94
C GLY A 14 14.36 3.90 -6.54
N PHE A 15 13.56 4.96 -6.34
CA PHE A 15 13.01 5.31 -5.02
C PHE A 15 11.76 4.51 -4.68
N LEU A 16 10.84 4.33 -5.64
CA LEU A 16 9.57 3.65 -5.40
C LEU A 16 9.71 2.12 -5.25
N GLY A 17 10.77 1.56 -5.83
CA GLY A 17 11.10 0.14 -5.73
C GLY A 17 10.27 -0.77 -6.63
N LYS A 18 10.52 -2.07 -6.49
CA LYS A 18 9.85 -3.14 -7.22
C LYS A 18 9.49 -4.27 -6.26
N GLY A 19 8.21 -4.61 -6.20
CA GLY A 19 7.62 -5.57 -5.25
C GLY A 19 6.94 -6.75 -5.94
N TRP A 20 6.52 -7.72 -5.15
CA TRP A 20 5.65 -8.79 -5.61
C TRP A 20 4.27 -8.23 -5.89
N ASN A 21 3.63 -8.67 -6.97
CA ASN A 21 2.25 -8.34 -7.24
C ASN A 21 1.35 -8.82 -6.09
N PHE A 22 0.39 -8.01 -5.70
CA PHE A 22 -0.71 -8.40 -4.81
C PHE A 22 -2.04 -8.32 -5.57
N PRO A 23 -2.85 -9.40 -5.60
CA PRO A 23 -2.58 -10.72 -5.01
C PRO A 23 -1.38 -11.45 -5.68
N PRO A 24 -0.58 -12.24 -4.92
CA PRO A 24 0.55 -12.97 -5.46
C PRO A 24 0.15 -13.89 -6.61
N THR A 25 0.65 -13.58 -7.80
CA THR A 25 0.36 -14.34 -9.02
C THR A 25 1.61 -15.06 -9.50
N LEU A 26 1.52 -16.38 -9.64
CA LEU A 26 2.59 -17.20 -10.20
C LEU A 26 2.46 -17.26 -11.72
N THR A 27 3.58 -17.11 -12.41
CA THR A 27 3.74 -17.23 -13.86
C THR A 27 4.71 -18.37 -14.17
N GLU A 28 4.81 -18.78 -15.43
CA GLU A 28 5.74 -19.84 -15.86
C GLU A 28 7.22 -19.54 -15.53
N ILE A 29 7.57 -18.26 -15.41
CA ILE A 29 8.94 -17.78 -15.16
C ILE A 29 9.18 -17.29 -13.73
N GLY A 30 8.17 -17.36 -12.84
CA GLY A 30 8.27 -16.91 -11.45
C GLY A 30 7.10 -16.05 -10.99
N VAL A 31 7.28 -15.25 -9.94
CA VAL A 31 6.23 -14.38 -9.39
C VAL A 31 6.09 -13.11 -10.24
N LYS A 32 4.85 -12.71 -10.53
CA LYS A 32 4.58 -11.43 -11.18
C LYS A 32 5.06 -10.29 -10.27
N MET A 33 5.83 -9.36 -10.82
CA MET A 33 6.34 -8.20 -10.09
C MET A 33 5.60 -6.93 -10.51
N VAL A 34 5.50 -5.96 -9.60
CA VAL A 34 4.96 -4.61 -9.84
C VAL A 34 5.97 -3.56 -9.42
N SER A 35 5.87 -2.36 -9.98
CA SER A 35 6.79 -1.26 -9.71
C SER A 35 6.05 0.07 -9.60
N TYR A 36 6.74 1.04 -9.02
CA TYR A 36 6.32 2.45 -9.01
C TYR A 36 4.94 2.65 -8.35
N GLU A 37 4.04 3.41 -8.97
CA GLU A 37 2.74 3.76 -8.42
C GLU A 37 1.83 2.54 -8.25
N GLU A 38 1.95 1.51 -9.09
CA GLU A 38 1.16 0.28 -8.95
C GLU A 38 1.54 -0.48 -7.66
N ASP A 39 2.82 -0.46 -7.29
CA ASP A 39 3.31 -1.07 -6.04
C ASP A 39 2.81 -0.29 -4.81
N ILE A 40 2.77 1.04 -4.87
CA ILE A 40 2.18 1.87 -3.80
C ILE A 40 0.69 1.56 -3.62
N GLN A 41 -0.07 1.48 -4.71
CA GLN A 41 -1.51 1.17 -4.64
C GLN A 41 -1.76 -0.21 -4.03
N GLN A 42 -0.95 -1.20 -4.39
CA GLN A 42 -1.06 -2.56 -3.85
C GLN A 42 -0.63 -2.60 -2.37
N SER A 43 0.39 -1.86 -1.98
CA SER A 43 0.80 -1.71 -0.58
C SER A 43 -0.32 -1.10 0.29
N LEU A 44 -0.94 -0.01 -0.19
CA LEU A 44 -2.11 0.60 0.46
C LEU A 44 -3.28 -0.37 0.58
N TYR A 45 -3.56 -1.15 -0.46
CA TYR A 45 -4.60 -2.17 -0.41
C TYR A 45 -4.33 -3.17 0.72
N VAL A 46 -3.10 -3.71 0.79
CA VAL A 46 -2.69 -4.65 1.84
C VAL A 46 -2.79 -4.02 3.22
N LEU A 47 -2.35 -2.77 3.39
CA LEU A 47 -2.43 -2.06 4.66
C LEU A 47 -3.87 -1.88 5.15
N LEU A 48 -4.76 -1.40 4.27
CA LEU A 48 -6.15 -1.10 4.62
C LEU A 48 -7.03 -2.36 4.74
N SER A 49 -6.65 -3.46 4.06
CA SER A 49 -7.35 -4.74 4.16
C SER A 49 -6.95 -5.57 5.39
N THR A 50 -5.85 -5.22 6.05
CA THR A 50 -5.27 -5.95 7.19
C THR A 50 -5.65 -5.26 8.49
N SER A 51 -6.19 -6.02 9.45
CA SER A 51 -6.41 -5.52 10.80
C SER A 51 -5.13 -5.62 11.64
N PRO A 52 -4.92 -4.69 12.60
CA PRO A 52 -3.82 -4.80 13.54
C PRO A 52 -3.77 -6.18 14.20
N SER A 53 -2.57 -6.67 14.47
CA SER A 53 -2.29 -8.00 15.04
C SER A 53 -2.53 -9.22 14.14
N GLU A 54 -2.98 -9.06 12.89
CA GLU A 54 -3.07 -10.18 11.95
C GLU A 54 -1.70 -10.70 11.47
N ARG A 55 -0.67 -9.84 11.45
CA ARG A 55 0.68 -10.22 11.01
C ARG A 55 1.55 -10.70 12.17
N VAL A 56 2.14 -11.88 11.99
CA VAL A 56 3.09 -12.47 12.94
C VAL A 56 4.30 -11.54 13.10
N ASN A 57 4.70 -11.24 14.35
CA ASN A 57 5.81 -10.36 14.71
C ASN A 57 5.72 -8.92 14.15
N ARG A 58 4.52 -8.48 13.75
CA ARG A 58 4.18 -7.13 13.30
C ARG A 58 2.78 -6.77 13.78
N TYR A 59 2.61 -6.75 15.11
CA TYR A 59 1.31 -6.60 15.76
C TYR A 59 0.67 -5.21 15.55
N ASP A 60 1.49 -4.21 15.24
CA ASP A 60 1.13 -2.84 14.98
C ASP A 60 0.67 -2.59 13.52
N TYR A 61 1.06 -3.45 12.58
CA TYR A 61 0.75 -3.29 11.17
C TYR A 61 -0.73 -3.52 10.86
N GLY A 62 -1.34 -2.60 10.13
CA GLY A 62 -2.72 -2.68 9.64
C GLY A 62 -3.51 -1.39 9.87
N CYS A 63 -4.77 -1.38 9.45
CA CYS A 63 -5.73 -0.31 9.73
C CYS A 63 -6.98 -0.90 10.38
N PRO A 64 -7.44 -0.38 11.53
CA PRO A 64 -8.54 -0.97 12.29
C PRO A 64 -9.92 -0.64 11.68
N LEU A 65 -10.08 -0.71 10.35
CA LEU A 65 -11.33 -0.36 9.67
C LEU A 65 -12.47 -1.32 9.98
N ARG A 66 -12.17 -2.59 10.25
CA ARG A 66 -13.17 -3.62 10.57
C ARG A 66 -13.99 -3.31 11.81
N LYS A 67 -13.45 -2.52 12.77
CA LYS A 67 -14.20 -2.16 13.99
C LYS A 67 -15.41 -1.25 13.70
N TYR A 68 -15.44 -0.59 12.54
CA TYR A 68 -16.49 0.36 12.16
C TYR A 68 -17.64 -0.25 11.36
N ALA A 69 -17.56 -1.54 10.97
CA ALA A 69 -18.48 -2.14 9.99
C ALA A 69 -19.96 -2.11 10.38
N PHE A 70 -20.26 -2.01 11.68
CA PHE A 70 -21.63 -2.00 12.22
C PHE A 70 -21.94 -0.75 13.06
N GLU A 71 -21.07 0.25 13.00
CA GLU A 71 -21.26 1.52 13.71
C GLU A 71 -22.22 2.44 12.93
N VAL A 72 -22.90 3.33 13.66
CA VAL A 72 -23.77 4.33 13.04
C VAL A 72 -22.92 5.41 12.39
N MET A 73 -23.17 5.69 11.12
CA MET A 73 -22.42 6.70 10.38
C MET A 73 -22.81 8.11 10.82
N ASP A 74 -21.95 8.72 11.65
CA ASP A 74 -22.02 10.12 12.04
C ASP A 74 -20.71 10.87 11.74
N THR A 75 -20.68 12.17 12.03
CA THR A 75 -19.52 13.02 11.77
C THR A 75 -18.33 12.67 12.66
N GLU A 76 -18.57 12.17 13.87
CA GLU A 76 -17.53 11.75 14.79
C GLU A 76 -16.84 10.50 14.26
N LEU A 77 -17.61 9.48 13.88
CA LEU A 77 -17.14 8.22 13.32
C LEU A 77 -16.32 8.45 12.04
N VAL A 78 -16.81 9.30 11.13
CA VAL A 78 -16.07 9.66 9.90
C VAL A 78 -14.74 10.35 10.24
N THR A 79 -14.72 11.20 11.26
CA THR A 79 -13.50 11.87 11.72
C THR A 79 -12.51 10.87 12.32
N GLN A 80 -12.99 9.93 13.15
CA GLN A 80 -12.16 8.86 13.70
C GLN A 80 -11.59 7.95 12.60
N MET A 81 -12.41 7.51 11.64
CA MET A 81 -11.96 6.73 10.49
C MET A 81 -10.86 7.44 9.70
N ARG A 82 -11.04 8.74 9.42
CA ARG A 82 -10.03 9.54 8.72
C ARG A 82 -8.71 9.57 9.50
N ASN A 83 -8.77 9.78 10.81
CA ASN A 83 -7.58 9.82 11.66
C ASN A 83 -6.85 8.47 11.67
N ASP A 84 -7.58 7.36 11.76
CA ASP A 84 -7.01 6.01 11.75
C ASP A 84 -6.35 5.67 10.40
N ILE A 85 -7.00 6.04 9.28
CA ILE A 85 -6.42 5.86 7.92
C ILE A 85 -5.16 6.72 7.79
N THR A 86 -5.23 7.99 8.17
CA THR A 86 -4.11 8.94 8.04
C THR A 86 -2.91 8.46 8.86
N ARG A 87 -3.15 8.02 10.09
CA ARG A 87 -2.12 7.44 10.96
C ARG A 87 -1.51 6.18 10.36
N ALA A 88 -2.32 5.26 9.84
CA ALA A 88 -1.82 4.02 9.25
C ALA A 88 -0.92 4.30 8.04
N VAL A 89 -1.35 5.18 7.14
CA VAL A 89 -0.56 5.58 5.95
C VAL A 89 0.74 6.26 6.38
N MET A 90 0.70 7.21 7.32
CA MET A 90 1.91 7.89 7.81
C MET A 90 2.93 6.95 8.45
N LEU A 91 2.49 5.88 9.11
CA LEU A 91 3.38 4.94 9.79
C LEU A 91 3.95 3.87 8.85
N PHE A 92 3.16 3.40 7.88
CA PHE A 92 3.47 2.18 7.13
C PHE A 92 3.68 2.40 5.62
N GLU A 93 3.39 3.59 5.09
CA GLU A 93 3.59 3.92 3.68
C GLU A 93 4.34 5.26 3.51
N PRO A 94 5.66 5.29 3.75
CA PRO A 94 6.46 6.53 3.75
C PRO A 94 6.72 7.10 2.35
N ARG A 95 6.28 6.43 1.29
CA ARG A 95 6.43 6.88 -0.11
C ARG A 95 5.38 7.91 -0.52
N ILE A 96 4.38 8.17 0.33
CA ILE A 96 3.29 9.13 0.13
C ILE A 96 3.49 10.36 1.00
#